data_AF-A0A3N0Y263-F1
#
_entry.id   AF-A0A3N0Y263-F1
#
_cell.length_a   1.000
_cell.length_b   1.000
_cell.length_c   1.000
_cell.angle_alpha   90.00
_cell.angle_beta   90.00
_cell.angle_gamma   90.00
#
_symmetry.space_group_name_H-M   'P 1'
#
loop_
_entity.id
_entity.type
_entity.pdbx_description
1 polymer ?
#
loop_
_entity_poly.entity_id
_entity_poly.type
_entity_poly.pdbx_seq_one_letter_code
_entity_poly.pdbx_strand_id
1 'polypeptide(L)'
;MDILETSAYDRRQRRNTWCVLFLHLLPFIASCTTYFYLWIPDSAPSLLAAGIKAAPILSLVFLAFSYNGGRSLMGVAGGLLLSAGGDVCLIWPELFIHGMGCFALAHLLYSFTFLSSRYSATSSSYSFFFLYLILWLIGGGLYVYLVPFLRLDPEADVLVPAIGGYVLLIVIMATLAARTRQPLVLLGSLVFMASDLTIALTKFNVVDIEYERHIIMTTYYLAQLMIALGDVKAVLEEDADDIHKWKRS
;
A
#
# COMPACT_ATOMS: atom_id res chain seq x y z
N MET A 1 12.84 30.87 -27.07
CA MET A 1 13.42 30.28 -25.84
C MET A 1 14.37 29.20 -26.31
N ASP A 2 15.66 29.34 -26.01
CA ASP A 2 16.69 28.44 -26.54
C ASP A 2 16.54 27.04 -25.95
N ILE A 3 16.76 26.00 -26.78
CA ILE A 3 16.65 24.58 -26.39
C ILE A 3 17.58 24.25 -25.20
N LEU A 4 18.67 25.00 -25.06
CA LEU A 4 19.62 24.86 -23.95
C LEU A 4 19.05 25.42 -22.64
N GLU A 5 18.31 26.53 -22.67
CA GLU A 5 17.69 27.14 -21.50
C GLU A 5 16.53 26.27 -20.97
N THR A 6 15.72 25.68 -21.85
CA THR A 6 14.67 24.74 -21.46
C THR A 6 15.25 23.48 -20.81
N SER A 7 16.35 22.93 -21.37
CA SER A 7 17.02 21.75 -20.79
C SER A 7 17.65 22.00 -19.40
N ALA A 8 18.11 23.22 -19.15
CA ALA A 8 18.71 23.61 -17.87
C ALA A 8 17.62 23.87 -16.81
N TYR A 9 16.51 24.49 -17.23
CA TYR A 9 15.33 24.71 -16.39
C TYR A 9 14.70 23.38 -15.94
N ASP A 10 14.46 22.44 -16.86
CA ASP A 10 13.86 21.13 -16.55
C ASP A 10 14.71 20.31 -15.58
N ARG A 11 16.05 20.35 -15.74
CA ARG A 11 16.98 19.68 -14.82
C ARG A 11 16.93 20.29 -13.42
N ARG A 12 16.85 21.62 -13.32
CA ARG A 12 16.77 22.32 -12.03
C ARG A 12 15.44 22.04 -11.34
N GLN A 13 14.34 22.03 -12.08
CA GLN A 13 13.01 21.71 -11.56
C GLN A 13 12.96 20.27 -11.06
N ARG A 14 13.42 19.29 -11.84
CA ARG A 14 13.50 17.88 -11.39
C ARG A 14 14.31 17.75 -10.12
N ARG A 15 15.52 18.32 -10.06
CA ARG A 15 16.37 18.25 -8.87
C ARG A 15 15.67 18.80 -7.63
N ASN A 16 14.97 19.93 -7.75
CA ASN A 16 14.22 20.50 -6.63
C ASN A 16 13.09 19.56 -6.18
N THR A 17 12.34 18.95 -7.09
CA THR A 17 11.30 17.97 -6.75
C THR A 17 11.88 16.76 -6.02
N TRP A 18 13.02 16.23 -6.48
CA TRP A 18 13.70 15.12 -5.80
C TRP A 18 14.21 15.50 -4.41
N CYS A 19 14.74 16.71 -4.23
CA CYS A 19 15.14 17.21 -2.91
C CYS A 19 13.94 17.35 -1.96
N VAL A 20 12.83 17.90 -2.43
CA VAL A 20 11.60 18.04 -1.63
C VAL A 20 11.04 16.67 -1.25
N LEU A 21 10.96 15.74 -2.22
CA LEU A 21 10.54 14.37 -1.96
C LEU A 21 11.44 13.68 -0.93
N PHE A 22 12.76 13.82 -1.05
CA PHE A 22 13.70 13.27 -0.09
C PHE A 22 13.47 13.82 1.32
N LEU A 23 13.25 15.13 1.46
CA LEU A 23 12.94 15.76 2.75
C LEU A 23 11.63 15.20 3.35
N HIS A 24 10.60 14.98 2.54
CA HIS A 24 9.35 14.36 3.00
C HIS A 24 9.48 12.88 3.36
N LEU A 25 10.51 12.18 2.87
CA LEU A 25 10.79 10.78 3.23
C LEU A 25 11.62 10.63 4.52
N LEU A 26 12.30 11.70 4.98
CA LEU A 26 13.07 11.64 6.23
C LEU A 26 12.23 11.22 7.45
N PRO A 27 10.99 11.73 7.66
CA PRO A 27 10.14 11.27 8.76
C PRO A 27 9.77 9.79 8.65
N PHE A 28 9.51 9.29 7.43
CA PHE A 28 9.23 7.88 7.19
C PHE A 28 10.44 7.00 7.54
N ILE A 29 11.64 7.37 7.09
CA ILE A 29 12.87 6.62 7.39
C ILE A 29 13.13 6.65 8.90
N ALA A 30 13.04 7.81 9.54
CA ALA A 30 13.28 7.96 10.98
C ALA A 30 12.28 7.15 11.83
N SER A 31 11.01 7.14 11.45
CA SER A 31 9.97 6.36 12.14
C SER A 31 10.14 4.86 11.92
N CYS A 32 10.50 4.41 10.71
CA CYS A 32 10.87 3.02 10.45
C CYS A 32 12.06 2.59 11.33
N THR A 33 13.13 3.38 11.36
CA THR A 33 14.29 3.11 12.21
C THR A 33 13.88 3.05 13.68
N THR A 34 13.03 3.97 14.14
CA THR A 34 12.53 3.99 15.52
C THR A 34 11.73 2.73 15.85
N TYR A 35 10.84 2.28 14.94
CA TYR A 35 10.06 1.05 15.12
C TYR A 35 10.96 -0.17 15.27
N PHE A 36 11.91 -0.36 14.35
CA PHE A 36 12.84 -1.50 14.39
C PHE A 36 13.86 -1.41 15.52
N TYR A 37 14.25 -0.20 15.95
CA TYR A 37 15.18 0.01 17.06
C TYR A 37 14.54 -0.27 18.42
N LEU A 38 13.34 0.25 18.66
CA LEU A 38 12.65 0.06 19.95
C LEU A 38 12.10 -1.35 20.12
N TRP A 39 11.70 -1.99 19.02
CA TRP A 39 11.27 -3.39 18.96
C TRP A 39 10.37 -3.83 20.14
N ILE A 40 9.32 -3.06 20.40
CA ILE A 40 8.45 -3.29 21.56
C ILE A 40 7.77 -4.66 21.43
N PRO A 41 7.88 -5.57 22.42
CA PRO A 41 7.31 -6.91 22.34
C PRO A 41 5.80 -6.92 22.13
N ASP A 42 5.29 -7.84 21.31
CA ASP A 42 3.84 -7.97 21.03
C ASP A 42 3.04 -8.44 22.27
N SER A 43 3.73 -9.01 23.27
CA SER A 43 3.13 -9.41 24.55
C SER A 43 2.76 -8.23 25.47
N ALA A 44 3.17 -7.00 25.14
CA ALA A 44 2.92 -5.79 25.93
C ALA A 44 2.14 -4.73 25.12
N PRO A 45 0.85 -4.97 24.81
CA PRO A 45 0.05 -4.03 24.03
C PRO A 45 -0.05 -2.69 24.76
N SER A 46 0.28 -1.60 24.05
CA SER A 46 0.26 -0.25 24.60
C SER A 46 -0.04 0.79 23.52
N LEU A 47 -0.60 1.92 23.93
CA LEU A 47 -0.82 3.07 23.03
C LEU A 47 0.48 3.56 22.40
N LEU A 48 1.60 3.46 23.13
CA LEU A 48 2.92 3.82 22.62
C LEU A 48 3.35 2.87 21.49
N ALA A 49 3.19 1.55 21.67
CA ALA A 49 3.49 0.57 20.62
C ALA A 49 2.64 0.80 19.37
N ALA A 50 1.35 1.09 19.55
CA ALA A 50 0.44 1.43 18.46
C ALA A 50 0.88 2.70 17.71
N GLY A 51 1.23 3.76 18.45
CA GLY A 51 1.74 5.00 17.85
C GLY A 51 3.03 4.81 17.07
N ILE A 52 3.99 4.05 17.63
CA ILE A 52 5.28 3.78 16.97
C ILE A 52 5.08 2.91 15.73
N LYS A 53 4.18 1.90 15.77
CA LYS A 53 3.86 1.04 14.62
C LYS A 53 3.17 1.82 13.49
N ALA A 54 2.29 2.75 13.81
CA ALA A 54 1.57 3.56 12.83
C ALA A 54 2.38 4.75 12.28
N ALA A 55 3.41 5.22 13.00
CA ALA A 55 4.15 6.43 12.66
C ALA A 55 4.78 6.45 11.24
N PRO A 56 5.35 5.34 10.72
CA PRO A 56 5.81 5.28 9.33
C PRO A 56 4.69 5.57 8.34
N ILE A 57 3.55 4.94 8.51
CA ILE A 57 2.42 5.10 7.59
C ILE A 57 1.83 6.51 7.69
N LEU A 58 1.73 7.09 8.88
CA LEU A 58 1.30 8.48 9.06
C LEU A 58 2.25 9.48 8.39
N SER A 59 3.56 9.17 8.33
CA SER A 59 4.52 9.97 7.58
C SER A 59 4.24 9.93 6.07
N LEU A 60 3.84 8.76 5.54
CA LEU A 60 3.43 8.62 4.14
C LEU A 60 2.10 9.30 3.85
N VAL A 61 1.16 9.31 4.80
CA VAL A 61 -0.09 10.10 4.68
C VAL A 61 0.26 11.57 4.46
N PHE A 62 1.16 12.13 5.27
CA PHE A 62 1.59 13.51 5.14
C PHE A 62 2.25 13.79 3.78
N LEU A 63 3.09 12.87 3.30
CA LEU A 63 3.68 12.94 1.95
C LEU A 63 2.58 12.98 0.87
N ALA A 64 1.69 12.00 0.84
CA ALA A 64 0.65 11.89 -0.18
C ALA A 64 -0.29 13.11 -0.15
N PHE A 65 -0.64 13.59 1.04
CA PHE A 65 -1.45 14.79 1.23
C PHE A 65 -0.75 16.07 0.74
N SER A 66 0.57 16.18 0.94
CA SER A 66 1.35 17.35 0.52
C SER A 66 1.38 17.53 -1.00
N TYR A 67 1.32 16.43 -1.77
CA TYR A 67 1.31 16.45 -3.24
C TYR A 67 -0.09 16.51 -3.85
N ASN A 68 -1.08 15.83 -3.26
CA ASN A 68 -2.43 15.73 -3.82
C ASN A 68 -3.44 16.75 -3.25
N GLY A 69 -3.11 17.40 -2.13
CA GLY A 69 -4.03 18.23 -1.37
C GLY A 69 -5.23 17.45 -0.78
N GLY A 70 -6.30 18.17 -0.43
CA GLY A 70 -7.46 17.58 0.28
C GLY A 70 -8.22 16.48 -0.47
N ARG A 71 -8.16 16.46 -1.80
CA ARG A 71 -8.76 15.39 -2.63
C ARG A 71 -8.08 14.03 -2.42
N SER A 72 -6.88 14.01 -1.84
CA SER A 72 -6.13 12.79 -1.51
C SER A 72 -6.78 11.92 -0.42
N LEU A 73 -7.63 12.51 0.44
CA LEU A 73 -8.27 11.78 1.54
C LEU A 73 -9.28 10.73 1.05
N MET A 74 -9.82 10.91 -0.15
CA MET A 74 -10.62 9.87 -0.83
C MET A 74 -9.78 8.97 -1.73
N GLY A 75 -8.45 9.10 -1.69
CA GLY A 75 -7.50 8.37 -2.50
C GLY A 75 -6.45 7.62 -1.67
N VAL A 76 -5.19 7.64 -2.11
CA VAL A 76 -4.08 6.93 -1.45
C VAL A 76 -3.84 7.40 -0.01
N ALA A 77 -3.92 8.71 0.29
CA ALA A 77 -3.75 9.18 1.68
C ALA A 77 -4.84 8.62 2.61
N GLY A 78 -6.08 8.47 2.12
CA GLY A 78 -7.16 7.82 2.86
C GLY A 78 -6.87 6.34 3.12
N GLY A 79 -6.39 5.61 2.12
CA GLY A 79 -5.99 4.21 2.28
C GLY A 79 -4.83 4.03 3.27
N LEU A 80 -3.85 4.95 3.25
CA LEU A 80 -2.75 4.98 4.21
C LEU A 80 -3.25 5.27 5.63
N LEU A 81 -4.19 6.21 5.81
CA LEU A 81 -4.80 6.49 7.13
C LEU A 81 -5.55 5.27 7.68
N LEU A 82 -6.31 4.57 6.84
CA LEU A 82 -6.98 3.33 7.22
C LEU A 82 -5.98 2.23 7.56
N SER A 83 -4.89 2.13 6.80
CA SER A 83 -3.79 1.19 7.09
C SER A 83 -3.12 1.47 8.44
N ALA A 84 -2.88 2.75 8.75
CA ALA A 84 -2.38 3.17 10.06
C ALA A 84 -3.38 2.85 11.19
N GLY A 85 -4.69 2.98 10.94
CA GLY A 85 -5.73 2.51 11.85
C GLY A 85 -5.69 0.99 12.05
N GLY A 86 -5.45 0.24 10.97
CA GLY A 86 -5.23 -1.20 11.00
C GLY A 86 -4.02 -1.58 11.85
N ASP A 87 -2.90 -0.85 11.71
CA ASP A 87 -1.69 -1.04 12.51
C ASP A 87 -1.96 -0.88 14.01
N VAL A 88 -2.75 0.12 14.39
CA VAL A 88 -3.18 0.35 15.77
C VAL A 88 -4.03 -0.82 16.26
N CYS A 89 -5.05 -1.23 15.51
CA CYS A 89 -5.92 -2.34 15.89
C CYS A 89 -5.13 -3.65 16.06
N LEU A 90 -4.17 -3.94 15.18
CA LEU A 90 -3.36 -5.16 15.23
C LEU A 90 -2.40 -5.25 16.43
N ILE A 91 -2.28 -4.22 17.28
CA ILE A 91 -1.56 -4.32 18.56
C ILE A 91 -2.36 -5.14 19.58
N TRP A 92 -3.69 -5.10 19.53
CA TRP A 92 -4.55 -5.84 20.44
C TRP A 92 -5.11 -7.09 19.73
N PRO A 93 -4.84 -8.30 20.24
CA PRO A 93 -5.30 -9.54 19.61
C PRO A 93 -6.81 -9.59 19.37
N GLU A 94 -7.59 -8.99 20.28
CA GLU A 94 -9.06 -8.93 20.23
C GLU A 94 -9.58 -8.05 19.08
N LEU A 95 -8.75 -7.13 18.59
CA LEU A 95 -9.07 -6.21 17.51
C LEU A 95 -8.57 -6.69 16.16
N PHE A 96 -8.13 -7.95 16.03
CA PHE A 96 -7.63 -8.50 14.77
C PHE A 96 -8.62 -8.32 13.60
N ILE A 97 -9.90 -8.68 13.79
CA ILE A 97 -10.94 -8.54 12.77
C ILE A 97 -11.17 -7.06 12.41
N HIS A 98 -11.13 -6.16 13.41
CA HIS A 98 -11.25 -4.72 13.19
C HIS A 98 -10.07 -4.17 12.39
N GLY A 99 -8.85 -4.61 12.71
CA GLY A 99 -7.64 -4.27 11.97
C GLY A 99 -7.69 -4.76 10.53
N MET A 100 -8.09 -6.01 10.32
CA MET A 100 -8.35 -6.57 8.99
C MET A 100 -9.40 -5.75 8.22
N GLY A 101 -10.46 -5.33 8.89
CA GLY A 101 -11.48 -4.44 8.32
C GLY A 101 -10.90 -3.09 7.88
N CYS A 102 -10.04 -2.47 8.69
CA CYS A 102 -9.34 -1.23 8.31
C CYS A 102 -8.47 -1.43 7.06
N PHE A 103 -7.70 -2.51 6.98
CA PHE A 103 -6.89 -2.82 5.80
C PHE A 103 -7.75 -3.15 4.56
N ALA A 104 -8.88 -3.85 4.73
CA ALA A 104 -9.84 -4.10 3.66
C ALA A 104 -10.39 -2.79 3.07
N LEU A 105 -10.74 -1.83 3.94
CA LEU A 105 -11.18 -0.50 3.51
C LEU A 105 -10.04 0.28 2.83
N ALA A 106 -8.79 0.09 3.26
CA ALA A 106 -7.62 0.66 2.59
C ALA A 106 -7.47 0.12 1.15
N HIS A 107 -7.58 -1.21 0.98
CA HIS A 107 -7.55 -1.87 -0.34
C HIS A 107 -8.67 -1.36 -1.25
N LEU A 108 -9.85 -1.08 -0.71
CA LEU A 108 -10.95 -0.45 -1.45
C LEU A 108 -10.61 0.97 -1.91
N LEU A 109 -10.07 1.82 -1.04
CA LEU A 109 -9.67 3.18 -1.43
C LEU A 109 -8.54 3.18 -2.46
N TYR A 110 -7.55 2.30 -2.31
CA TYR A 110 -6.51 2.10 -3.31
C TYR A 110 -7.10 1.65 -4.65
N SER A 111 -8.00 0.67 -4.63
CA SER A 111 -8.73 0.19 -5.82
C SER A 111 -9.49 1.33 -6.53
N PHE A 112 -10.27 2.13 -5.80
CA PHE A 112 -10.98 3.28 -6.36
C PHE A 112 -10.02 4.32 -6.93
N THR A 113 -8.87 4.54 -6.28
CA THR A 113 -7.86 5.47 -6.76
C THR A 113 -7.24 5.00 -8.08
N PHE A 114 -6.89 3.71 -8.18
CA PHE A 114 -6.29 3.13 -9.39
C PHE A 114 -7.26 3.07 -10.58
N LEU A 115 -8.56 3.24 -10.35
CA LEU A 115 -9.57 3.42 -11.40
C LEU A 115 -9.67 4.85 -11.95
N SER A 116 -9.06 5.83 -11.27
CA SER A 116 -9.10 7.23 -11.69
C SER A 116 -8.41 7.45 -13.04
N SER A 117 -8.83 8.48 -13.77
CA SER A 117 -8.22 8.88 -15.06
C SER A 117 -6.72 9.13 -14.95
N ARG A 118 -6.25 9.53 -13.76
CA ARG A 118 -4.83 9.75 -13.41
C ARG A 118 -3.95 8.53 -13.60
N TYR A 119 -4.55 7.33 -13.55
CA TYR A 119 -3.89 6.05 -13.69
C TYR A 119 -4.25 5.33 -15.00
N SER A 120 -4.92 6.02 -15.93
CA SER A 120 -5.39 5.41 -17.17
C SER A 120 -4.26 5.25 -18.18
N ALA A 121 -3.83 4.01 -18.42
CA ALA A 121 -2.86 3.70 -19.46
C ALA A 121 -3.57 3.44 -20.82
N THR A 122 -3.28 4.27 -21.83
CA THR A 122 -3.97 4.30 -23.15
C THR A 122 -3.77 3.08 -24.04
N SER A 123 -2.82 2.18 -23.78
CA SER A 123 -2.53 1.06 -24.68
C SER A 123 -3.19 -0.24 -24.22
N SER A 124 -3.96 -0.95 -25.04
CA SER A 124 -4.45 -2.30 -24.71
C SER A 124 -3.43 -3.35 -25.15
N SER A 125 -2.56 -3.79 -24.24
CA SER A 125 -1.68 -4.93 -24.48
C SER A 125 -2.27 -6.20 -23.86
N TYR A 126 -2.46 -7.23 -24.68
CA TYR A 126 -2.91 -8.58 -24.27
C TYR A 126 -1.99 -9.24 -23.24
N SER A 127 -0.76 -8.74 -23.06
CA SER A 127 0.22 -9.29 -22.12
C SER A 127 -0.23 -9.25 -20.64
N PHE A 128 -1.15 -8.36 -20.27
CA PHE A 128 -1.63 -8.25 -18.87
C PHE A 128 -2.75 -9.23 -18.53
N PHE A 129 -3.41 -9.85 -19.52
CA PHE A 129 -4.46 -10.84 -19.27
C PHE A 129 -3.93 -12.04 -18.48
N PHE A 130 -2.74 -12.54 -18.85
CA PHE A 130 -2.08 -13.63 -18.13
C PHE A 130 -1.74 -13.26 -16.70
N LEU A 131 -1.27 -12.03 -16.46
CA LEU A 131 -1.00 -11.55 -15.10
C LEU A 131 -2.26 -11.52 -14.25
N TYR A 132 -3.38 -11.04 -14.80
CA TYR A 132 -4.66 -11.05 -14.09
C TYR A 132 -5.09 -12.47 -13.75
N LEU A 133 -5.05 -13.39 -14.72
CA LEU A 133 -5.40 -14.79 -14.49
C LEU A 133 -4.53 -15.40 -13.37
N ILE A 134 -3.22 -15.16 -13.39
CA ILE A 134 -2.30 -15.63 -12.36
C ILE A 134 -2.67 -15.07 -10.98
N LEU A 135 -2.95 -13.78 -10.86
CA LEU A 135 -3.35 -13.16 -9.59
C LEU A 135 -4.61 -13.79 -9.00
N TRP A 136 -5.63 -14.00 -9.84
CA TRP A 136 -6.89 -14.60 -9.40
C TRP A 136 -6.75 -16.07 -9.02
N LEU A 137 -5.95 -16.84 -9.79
CA LEU A 137 -5.67 -18.24 -9.47
C LEU A 137 -4.86 -18.37 -8.18
N ILE A 138 -3.85 -17.53 -7.98
CA ILE A 138 -3.05 -17.51 -6.74
C ILE A 138 -3.92 -17.11 -5.56
N GLY A 139 -4.67 -16.00 -5.65
CA GLY A 139 -5.54 -15.55 -4.56
C GLY A 139 -6.61 -16.58 -4.18
N GLY A 140 -7.32 -17.12 -5.18
CA GLY A 140 -8.31 -18.17 -4.96
C GLY A 140 -7.71 -19.46 -4.42
N GLY A 141 -6.57 -19.89 -4.97
CA GLY A 141 -5.85 -21.08 -4.52
C GLY A 141 -5.35 -20.96 -3.08
N LEU A 142 -4.77 -19.82 -2.72
CA LEU A 142 -4.32 -19.54 -1.35
C LEU A 142 -5.50 -19.50 -0.37
N TYR A 143 -6.62 -18.88 -0.74
CA TYR A 143 -7.82 -18.90 0.09
C TYR A 143 -8.32 -20.33 0.32
N VAL A 144 -8.47 -21.14 -0.74
CA VAL A 144 -8.88 -22.54 -0.63
C VAL A 144 -7.90 -23.35 0.23
N TYR A 145 -6.60 -23.07 0.11
CA TYR A 145 -5.57 -23.69 0.93
C TYR A 145 -5.66 -23.30 2.41
N LEU A 146 -6.03 -22.05 2.74
CA LEU A 146 -6.20 -21.58 4.11
C LEU A 146 -7.46 -22.13 4.79
N VAL A 147 -8.56 -22.35 4.05
CA VAL A 147 -9.88 -22.74 4.62
C VAL A 147 -9.82 -23.89 5.65
N PRO A 148 -9.11 -25.01 5.42
CA PRO A 148 -9.02 -26.09 6.40
C PRO A 148 -8.44 -25.63 7.75
N PHE A 149 -7.47 -24.72 7.74
CA PHE A 149 -6.84 -24.17 8.94
C PHE A 149 -7.75 -23.16 9.64
N LEU A 150 -8.45 -22.31 8.86
CA LEU A 150 -9.43 -21.36 9.38
C LEU A 150 -10.59 -22.05 10.13
N ARG A 151 -10.98 -23.26 9.67
CA ARG A 151 -12.04 -24.05 10.30
C ARG A 151 -11.66 -24.68 11.64
N LEU A 152 -10.38 -24.63 12.02
CA LEU A 152 -9.92 -25.08 13.34
C LEU A 152 -10.15 -24.01 14.41
N ASP A 153 -10.37 -22.76 14.01
CA ASP A 153 -10.61 -21.64 14.91
C ASP A 153 -12.05 -21.68 15.47
N PRO A 154 -12.27 -21.42 16.78
CA PRO A 154 -13.62 -21.33 17.36
C PRO A 154 -14.56 -20.35 16.65
N GLU A 155 -14.02 -19.31 16.00
CA GLU A 155 -14.78 -18.28 15.28
C GLU A 155 -14.81 -18.50 13.76
N ALA A 156 -14.62 -19.73 13.30
CA ALA A 156 -14.56 -20.09 11.88
C ALA A 156 -15.72 -19.55 11.03
N ASP A 157 -16.94 -19.52 11.59
CA ASP A 157 -18.14 -19.03 10.89
C ASP A 157 -18.02 -17.55 10.48
N VAL A 158 -17.24 -16.76 11.21
CA VAL A 158 -16.96 -15.35 10.91
C VAL A 158 -15.66 -15.20 10.14
N LEU A 159 -14.60 -15.92 10.54
CA LEU A 159 -13.27 -15.80 9.96
C LEU A 159 -13.19 -16.25 8.50
N VAL A 160 -13.84 -17.37 8.15
CA VAL A 160 -13.83 -17.90 6.78
C VAL A 160 -14.39 -16.88 5.77
N PRO A 161 -15.62 -16.35 5.94
CA PRO A 161 -16.14 -15.35 5.01
C PRO A 161 -15.38 -14.01 5.09
N ALA A 162 -14.91 -13.59 6.27
CA ALA A 162 -14.14 -12.35 6.41
C ALA A 162 -12.83 -12.39 5.62
N ILE A 163 -12.07 -13.48 5.74
CA ILE A 163 -10.81 -13.66 5.02
C ILE A 163 -11.05 -13.85 3.53
N GLY A 164 -12.12 -14.55 3.14
CA GLY A 164 -12.52 -14.66 1.73
C GLY A 164 -12.81 -13.28 1.11
N GLY A 165 -13.54 -12.43 1.83
CA GLY A 165 -13.77 -11.04 1.44
C GLY A 165 -12.48 -10.22 1.36
N TYR A 166 -11.59 -10.38 2.34
CA TYR A 166 -10.29 -9.71 2.36
C TYR A 166 -9.43 -10.10 1.15
N VAL A 167 -9.29 -11.40 0.88
CA VAL A 167 -8.53 -11.93 -0.26
C VAL A 167 -9.11 -11.43 -1.58
N LEU A 168 -10.44 -11.37 -1.70
CA LEU A 168 -11.08 -10.80 -2.88
C LEU A 168 -10.67 -9.33 -3.09
N LEU A 169 -10.71 -8.52 -2.03
CA LEU A 169 -10.39 -7.09 -2.12
C LEU A 169 -8.91 -6.84 -2.47
N ILE A 170 -7.99 -7.57 -1.86
CA ILE A 170 -6.56 -7.39 -2.15
C ILE A 170 -6.19 -7.88 -3.55
N VAL A 171 -6.83 -8.94 -4.06
CA VAL A 171 -6.66 -9.40 -5.46
C VAL A 171 -7.24 -8.38 -6.45
N ILE A 172 -8.39 -7.79 -6.14
CA ILE A 172 -8.96 -6.69 -6.94
C ILE A 172 -7.98 -5.52 -6.97
N MET A 173 -7.47 -5.09 -5.82
CA MET A 173 -6.49 -4.01 -5.73
C MET A 173 -5.25 -4.31 -6.58
N ALA A 174 -4.65 -5.50 -6.44
CA ALA A 174 -3.46 -5.89 -7.20
C ALA A 174 -3.73 -5.96 -8.72
N THR A 175 -4.92 -6.41 -9.12
CA THR A 175 -5.35 -6.43 -10.52
C THR A 175 -5.49 -5.01 -11.08
N LEU A 176 -6.08 -4.10 -10.32
CA LEU A 176 -6.21 -2.70 -10.70
C LEU A 176 -4.86 -1.99 -10.72
N ALA A 177 -3.97 -2.29 -9.77
CA ALA A 177 -2.60 -1.82 -9.75
C ALA A 177 -1.85 -2.24 -11.02
N ALA A 178 -2.00 -3.49 -11.46
CA ALA A 178 -1.43 -3.98 -12.71
C ALA A 178 -1.98 -3.23 -13.94
N ARG A 179 -3.27 -2.88 -13.94
CA ARG A 179 -3.90 -2.08 -15.00
C ARG A 179 -3.28 -0.69 -15.14
N THR A 180 -2.85 -0.06 -14.04
CA THR A 180 -2.23 1.28 -14.07
C THR A 180 -0.94 1.34 -14.89
N ARG A 181 -0.26 0.19 -15.06
CA ARG A 181 1.09 0.08 -15.66
C ARG A 181 2.16 0.91 -14.97
N GLN A 182 1.90 1.38 -13.76
CA GLN A 182 2.90 2.03 -12.95
C GLN A 182 3.64 0.97 -12.12
N PRO A 183 4.94 0.77 -12.33
CA PRO A 183 5.68 -0.33 -11.69
C PRO A 183 5.72 -0.20 -10.17
N LEU A 184 5.77 1.02 -9.64
CA LEU A 184 5.76 1.27 -8.19
C LEU A 184 4.43 0.82 -7.56
N VAL A 185 3.30 1.19 -8.15
CA VAL A 185 1.96 0.83 -7.65
C VAL A 185 1.73 -0.68 -7.75
N LEU A 186 2.11 -1.30 -8.88
CA LEU A 186 2.01 -2.74 -9.07
C LEU A 186 2.88 -3.50 -8.06
N LEU A 187 4.18 -3.21 -8.01
CA LEU A 187 5.08 -3.90 -7.09
C LEU A 187 4.70 -3.65 -5.63
N GLY A 188 4.30 -2.43 -5.27
CA GLY A 188 3.80 -2.14 -3.94
C GLY A 188 2.58 -2.98 -3.57
N SER A 189 1.61 -3.12 -4.49
CA SER A 189 0.42 -3.96 -4.26
C SER A 189 0.75 -5.45 -4.13
N LEU A 190 1.71 -5.95 -4.91
CA LEU A 190 2.16 -7.35 -4.82
C LEU A 190 2.92 -7.63 -3.51
N VAL A 191 3.78 -6.69 -3.08
CA VAL A 191 4.51 -6.80 -1.82
C VAL A 191 3.54 -6.69 -0.63
N PHE A 192 2.50 -5.86 -0.73
CA PHE A 192 1.43 -5.81 0.28
C PHE A 192 0.74 -7.19 0.39
N MET A 193 0.34 -7.77 -0.73
CA MET A 193 -0.28 -9.09 -0.75
C MET A 193 0.61 -10.18 -0.15
N ALA A 194 1.93 -10.10 -0.36
CA ALA A 194 2.89 -11.01 0.26
C ALA A 194 3.02 -10.79 1.79
N SER A 195 3.01 -9.54 2.25
CA SER A 195 2.97 -9.21 3.68
C SER A 195 1.75 -9.81 4.36
N ASP A 196 0.56 -9.61 3.78
CA ASP A 196 -0.69 -10.09 4.36
C ASP A 196 -0.81 -11.61 4.31
N LEU A 197 -0.27 -12.24 3.26
CA LEU A 197 -0.16 -13.70 3.21
C LEU A 197 0.72 -14.22 4.35
N THR A 198 1.84 -13.54 4.64
CA THR A 198 2.72 -13.93 5.76
C THR A 198 1.96 -13.84 7.08
N ILE A 199 1.19 -12.75 7.31
CA ILE A 199 0.31 -12.62 8.48
C ILE A 199 -0.67 -13.79 8.56
N ALA A 200 -1.35 -14.13 7.47
CA ALA A 200 -2.34 -15.20 7.46
C ALA A 200 -1.70 -16.57 7.76
N LEU A 201 -0.55 -16.87 7.15
CA LEU A 201 0.12 -18.15 7.33
C LEU A 201 0.61 -18.37 8.76
N THR A 202 1.13 -17.33 9.43
CA THR A 202 1.62 -17.47 10.80
C THR A 202 0.50 -17.37 11.83
N LYS A 203 -0.48 -16.46 11.63
CA LYS A 203 -1.63 -16.29 12.54
C LYS A 203 -2.47 -17.55 12.69
N PHE A 204 -2.66 -18.30 11.60
CA PHE A 204 -3.41 -19.55 11.58
C PHE A 204 -2.54 -20.80 11.72
N ASN A 205 -1.30 -20.64 12.19
CA ASN A 205 -0.34 -21.72 12.46
C ASN A 205 -0.16 -22.69 11.27
N VAL A 206 -0.19 -22.16 10.04
CA VAL A 206 0.02 -22.94 8.81
C VAL A 206 1.50 -23.20 8.61
N VAL A 207 2.32 -22.18 8.86
CA VAL A 207 3.78 -22.23 8.78
C VAL A 207 4.36 -21.49 9.98
N ASP A 208 5.35 -22.10 10.62
CA ASP A 208 6.17 -21.44 11.62
C ASP A 208 7.32 -20.71 10.90
N ILE A 209 7.31 -19.37 10.98
CA ILE A 209 8.27 -18.52 10.27
C ILE A 209 9.14 -17.82 11.31
N GLU A 210 10.44 -18.16 11.29
CA GLU A 210 11.43 -17.43 12.07
C GLU A 210 11.46 -15.96 11.62
N TYR A 211 11.46 -15.03 12.57
CA TYR A 211 11.44 -13.59 12.31
C TYR A 211 10.19 -13.08 11.57
N GLU A 212 9.03 -13.73 11.74
CA GLU A 212 7.75 -13.35 11.10
C GLU A 212 7.49 -11.84 11.13
N ARG A 213 7.64 -11.20 12.30
CA ARG A 213 7.38 -9.78 12.49
C ARG A 213 8.33 -8.90 11.67
N HIS A 214 9.58 -9.29 11.50
CA HIS A 214 10.52 -8.53 10.67
C HIS A 214 10.13 -8.61 9.19
N ILE A 215 9.75 -9.80 8.72
CA ILE A 215 9.34 -10.03 7.33
C ILE A 215 8.06 -9.24 7.03
N ILE A 216 7.05 -9.37 7.89
CA ILE A 216 5.76 -8.67 7.76
C ILE A 216 6.00 -7.16 7.74
N MET A 217 6.67 -6.60 8.75
CA MET A 217 6.77 -5.14 8.85
C MET A 217 7.67 -4.53 7.76
N THR A 218 8.72 -5.24 7.35
CA THR A 218 9.60 -4.76 6.26
C THR A 218 8.86 -4.76 4.93
N THR A 219 8.17 -5.85 4.60
CA THR A 219 7.41 -5.95 3.35
C THR A 219 6.23 -4.98 3.36
N TYR A 220 5.51 -4.85 4.47
CA TYR A 220 4.43 -3.89 4.66
C TYR A 220 4.86 -2.44 4.46
N TYR A 221 5.89 -1.98 5.17
CA TYR A 221 6.35 -0.59 5.04
C TYR A 221 6.92 -0.30 3.65
N LEU A 222 7.58 -1.28 3.03
CA LEU A 222 8.04 -1.17 1.65
C LEU A 222 6.86 -1.07 0.68
N ALA A 223 5.83 -1.90 0.84
CA ALA A 223 4.63 -1.88 0.00
C ALA A 223 3.94 -0.51 0.03
N GLN A 224 3.73 0.03 1.23
CA GLN A 224 3.07 1.32 1.44
C GLN A 224 3.91 2.48 0.88
N LEU A 225 5.23 2.43 1.05
CA LEU A 225 6.15 3.40 0.44
C LEU A 225 6.04 3.38 -1.08
N MET A 226 6.03 2.19 -1.70
CA MET A 226 5.94 2.06 -3.15
C MET A 226 4.62 2.58 -3.71
N ILE A 227 3.49 2.30 -3.03
CA ILE A 227 2.18 2.84 -3.40
C ILE A 227 2.16 4.37 -3.28
N ALA A 228 2.65 4.93 -2.17
CA ALA A 228 2.69 6.37 -1.94
C ALA A 228 3.58 7.10 -2.98
N LEU A 229 4.75 6.56 -3.28
CA LEU A 229 5.64 7.12 -4.31
C LEU A 229 5.06 6.99 -5.72
N GLY A 230 4.36 5.89 -6.00
CA GLY A 230 3.60 5.71 -7.24
C GLY A 230 2.54 6.79 -7.43
N ASP A 231 1.80 7.10 -6.37
CA ASP A 231 0.77 8.14 -6.37
C ASP A 231 1.35 9.54 -6.55
N VAL A 232 2.41 9.89 -5.82
CA VAL A 232 3.12 11.17 -6.01
C VAL A 232 3.61 11.30 -7.46
N LYS A 233 4.14 10.21 -8.04
CA LYS A 233 4.59 10.22 -9.44
C LYS A 233 3.43 10.44 -10.40
N ALA A 234 2.29 9.78 -10.20
CA ALA A 234 1.10 9.93 -11.04
C ALA A 234 0.59 11.38 -11.06
N VAL A 235 0.58 12.05 -9.90
CA VAL A 235 0.19 13.47 -9.78
C VAL A 235 1.13 14.38 -10.56
N LEU A 236 2.44 14.17 -10.40
CA LEU A 236 3.44 14.98 -11.10
C LEU A 236 3.36 14.83 -12.63
N GLU A 237 2.99 13.64 -13.12
CA GLU A 237 2.75 13.38 -14.54
C GLU A 237 1.48 14.07 -15.05
N GLU A 238 0.39 14.03 -14.28
CA GLU A 238 -0.87 14.72 -14.61
C GLU A 238 -0.71 16.25 -14.68
N ASP A 239 -0.05 16.85 -13.67
CA ASP A 239 0.22 18.30 -13.64
C ASP A 239 1.05 18.74 -14.86
N ALA A 240 2.02 17.92 -15.27
CA ALA A 240 2.85 18.19 -16.44
C ALA A 240 2.04 18.14 -17.75
N ASP A 241 1.16 17.15 -17.88
CA ASP A 241 0.28 16.99 -19.03
C ASP A 241 -0.71 18.15 -19.17
N ASP A 242 -1.27 18.63 -18.06
CA ASP A 242 -2.23 19.74 -18.07
C ASP A 242 -1.57 21.08 -18.42
N ILE A 243 -0.35 21.34 -17.93
CA ILE A 243 0.45 22.51 -18.35
C ILE A 243 0.71 22.45 -19.86
N HIS A 244 1.00 21.27 -20.40
CA HIS A 244 1.28 21.11 -21.82
C HIS A 244 0.03 21.25 -22.69
N LYS A 245 -1.14 20.79 -22.23
CA LYS A 245 -2.44 21.06 -22.89
C LYS A 245 -2.76 22.56 -22.89
N TRP A 246 -2.56 23.25 -21.76
CA TRP A 246 -2.79 24.69 -21.66
C TRP A 246 -1.92 25.49 -22.63
N LYS A 247 -0.64 25.13 -22.79
CA LYS A 247 0.27 25.78 -23.75
C LYS A 247 -0.08 25.55 -25.23
N ARG A 248 -0.91 24.55 -25.54
CA ARG A 248 -1.34 24.23 -26.91
C ARG A 248 -2.69 24.86 -27.28
N SER A 249 -3.44 25.36 -26.31
CA SER A 249 -4.71 26.07 -26.50
C SER A 249 -4.48 27.58 -26.71
#